data_AF-A0A931GY93-F1
#
_entry.id   AF-A0A931GY93-F1
#
_cell.length_a   1.000
_cell.length_b   1.000
_cell.length_c   1.000
_cell.angle_alpha   90.00
_cell.angle_beta   90.00
_cell.angle_gamma   90.00
#
_symmetry.space_group_name_H-M   'P 1'
#
loop_
_entity.id
_entity.type
_entity.pdbx_description
1 polymer ?
#
loop_
_entity_poly.entity_id
_entity_poly.type
_entity_poly.pdbx_seq_one_letter_code
_entity_poly.pdbx_strand_id
1 'polypeptide(L)'
;MINYYNIPDELKKQIPEFSFEEEEFTEMSTVVFSFFSGFIEENLTENNADVLERCAKFIDELCESENDKIGPLLDEIFLGVYNTSTHIHEKFFKLLSLLAKKRMELTISYWRRQENIQ
;
A
#
# COMPACT_ATOMS: atom_id res chain seq x y z
N MET A 1 9.28 -12.09 9.08
CA MET A 1 9.23 -11.99 7.61
C MET A 1 7.86 -12.45 7.17
N ILE A 2 7.10 -11.61 6.46
CA ILE A 2 5.70 -11.87 6.06
C ILE A 2 5.68 -12.87 4.90
N ASN A 3 4.88 -13.92 5.02
CA ASN A 3 4.65 -14.90 3.94
C ASN A 3 3.52 -14.41 3.03
N TYR A 4 3.69 -14.48 1.71
CA TYR A 4 2.74 -13.99 0.71
C TYR A 4 1.30 -14.47 0.96
N TYR A 5 1.12 -15.75 1.27
CA TYR A 5 -0.22 -16.33 1.50
C TYR A 5 -0.90 -15.84 2.78
N ASN A 6 -0.14 -15.29 3.72
CA ASN A 6 -0.65 -14.80 5.01
C ASN A 6 -0.79 -13.27 5.04
N ILE A 7 -0.46 -12.59 3.95
CA ILE A 7 -0.51 -11.13 3.88
C ILE A 7 -1.88 -10.57 4.29
N PRO A 8 -3.02 -11.10 3.79
CA PRO A 8 -4.33 -10.57 4.20
C PRO A 8 -4.58 -10.70 5.69
N ASP A 9 -4.18 -11.82 6.30
CA ASP A 9 -4.33 -12.06 7.74
C ASP A 9 -3.43 -11.14 8.57
N GLU A 10 -2.17 -10.97 8.17
CA GLU A 10 -1.25 -10.04 8.82
C GLU A 10 -1.72 -8.60 8.69
N LEU A 11 -2.27 -8.21 7.55
CA LEU A 11 -2.87 -6.89 7.34
C LEU A 11 -4.01 -6.63 8.34
N LYS A 12 -4.98 -7.54 8.45
CA LYS A 12 -6.09 -7.43 9.42
C LYS A 12 -5.60 -7.38 10.86
N LYS A 13 -4.59 -8.18 11.18
CA LYS A 13 -4.03 -8.24 12.54
C LYS A 13 -3.31 -6.96 12.93
N GLN A 14 -2.55 -6.37 11.99
CA GLN A 14 -1.81 -5.14 12.24
C GLN A 14 -2.70 -3.90 12.17
N ILE A 15 -3.80 -3.97 11.41
CA ILE A 15 -4.72 -2.87 11.18
C ILE A 15 -6.16 -3.38 11.38
N PRO A 16 -6.60 -3.55 12.64
CA PRO A 16 -7.92 -4.12 12.94
C PRO A 16 -9.10 -3.32 12.37
N GLU A 17 -8.90 -2.03 12.08
CA GLU A 17 -9.87 -1.16 11.42
C GLU A 17 -10.05 -1.50 9.93
N PHE A 18 -9.07 -2.16 9.31
CA PHE A 18 -9.19 -2.62 7.94
C PHE A 18 -10.12 -3.83 7.89
N SER A 19 -11.36 -3.59 7.48
CA SER A 19 -12.36 -4.61 7.22
C SER A 19 -12.71 -4.63 5.74
N PHE A 20 -12.83 -5.84 5.19
CA PHE A 20 -13.37 -6.08 3.86
C PHE A 20 -14.25 -7.32 3.92
N GLU A 21 -15.35 -7.32 3.17
CA GLU A 21 -16.25 -8.47 3.12
C GLU A 21 -15.51 -9.65 2.45
N GLU A 22 -15.38 -10.76 3.19
CA GLU A 22 -14.54 -11.91 2.82
C GLU A 22 -15.10 -12.76 1.67
N GLU A 23 -16.30 -12.49 1.18
CA GLU A 23 -17.12 -13.48 0.48
C GLU A 23 -16.64 -13.91 -0.93
N GLU A 24 -15.58 -13.34 -1.52
CA GLU A 24 -15.21 -13.69 -2.91
C GLU A 24 -13.74 -13.97 -3.27
N PHE A 25 -12.75 -13.87 -2.37
CA PHE A 25 -11.34 -13.83 -2.87
C PHE A 25 -10.31 -14.63 -2.07
N THR A 26 -10.50 -15.95 -2.03
CA THR A 26 -9.43 -16.88 -1.63
C THR A 26 -8.19 -16.84 -2.57
N GLU A 27 -8.23 -16.10 -3.69
CA GLU A 27 -7.19 -16.17 -4.73
C GLU A 27 -6.59 -14.85 -5.25
N MET A 28 -7.03 -13.64 -4.85
CA MET A 28 -6.48 -12.40 -5.41
C MET A 28 -5.96 -11.42 -4.35
N SER A 29 -4.70 -11.58 -3.95
CA SER A 29 -4.00 -10.60 -3.11
C SER A 29 -4.09 -9.18 -3.68
N THR A 30 -3.99 -9.02 -5.00
CA THR A 30 -4.17 -7.75 -5.73
C THR A 30 -5.43 -7.01 -5.32
N VAL A 31 -6.59 -7.68 -5.31
CA VAL A 31 -7.88 -7.05 -4.93
C VAL A 31 -7.85 -6.51 -3.50
N VAL A 32 -7.34 -7.31 -2.55
CA VAL A 32 -7.18 -6.87 -1.15
C VAL A 32 -6.29 -5.64 -1.06
N PHE A 33 -5.24 -5.56 -1.88
CA PHE A 33 -4.34 -4.42 -1.91
C PHE A 33 -4.92 -3.19 -2.60
N SER A 34 -5.78 -3.35 -3.62
CA SER A 34 -6.56 -2.23 -4.16
C SER A 34 -7.45 -1.63 -3.06
N PHE A 35 -8.18 -2.47 -2.31
CA PHE A 35 -9.00 -2.00 -1.17
C PHE A 35 -8.15 -1.35 -0.09
N PHE A 36 -6.99 -1.91 0.22
CA PHE A 36 -6.08 -1.34 1.20
C PHE A 36 -5.56 0.05 0.77
N SER A 37 -5.29 0.25 -0.52
CA SER A 37 -4.90 1.57 -1.02
C SER A 37 -6.00 2.62 -0.84
N GLY A 38 -7.27 2.26 -1.09
CA GLY A 38 -8.42 3.14 -0.84
C GLY A 38 -8.65 3.41 0.65
N PHE A 39 -8.44 2.39 1.51
CA PHE A 39 -8.49 2.56 2.97
C PHE A 39 -7.44 3.55 3.48
N ILE A 40 -6.22 3.53 2.91
CA ILE A 40 -5.19 4.53 3.23
C ILE A 40 -5.64 5.93 2.84
N GLU A 41 -6.21 6.10 1.64
CA GLU A 41 -6.74 7.38 1.16
C GLU A 41 -7.83 7.95 2.09
N GLU A 42 -8.79 7.12 2.50
CA GLU A 42 -9.85 7.50 3.43
C GLU A 42 -9.26 8.00 4.75
N ASN A 43 -8.34 7.24 5.34
CA ASN A 43 -7.72 7.60 6.61
C ASN A 43 -6.80 8.84 6.50
N LEU A 44 -6.22 9.12 5.33
CA LEU A 44 -5.50 10.37 5.06
C LEU A 44 -6.44 11.57 5.02
N THR A 45 -7.63 11.39 4.46
CA THR A 45 -8.68 12.42 4.38
C THR A 45 -9.24 12.74 5.76
N GLU A 46 -9.48 11.71 6.57
CA GLU A 46 -9.95 11.83 7.95
C GLU A 46 -8.85 12.24 8.94
N ASN A 47 -7.59 12.27 8.48
CA ASN A 47 -6.41 12.60 9.29
C ASN A 47 -6.24 11.67 10.52
N ASN A 48 -6.52 10.38 10.33
CA ASN A 48 -6.38 9.35 11.35
C ASN A 48 -4.93 8.87 11.47
N ALA A 49 -4.10 9.66 12.18
CA ALA A 49 -2.66 9.44 12.27
C ALA A 49 -2.28 8.03 12.75
N ASP A 50 -2.97 7.52 13.77
CA ASP A 50 -2.67 6.21 14.38
C ASP A 50 -2.85 5.05 13.39
N VAL A 51 -3.91 5.08 12.58
CA VAL A 51 -4.15 4.07 11.53
C VAL A 51 -3.10 4.20 10.43
N LEU A 52 -2.79 5.42 10.00
CA LEU A 52 -1.82 5.68 8.95
C LEU A 52 -0.40 5.24 9.32
N GLU A 53 0.00 5.41 10.58
CA GLU A 53 1.28 4.90 11.08
C GLU A 53 1.34 3.36 11.01
N ARG A 54 0.24 2.67 11.32
CA ARG A 54 0.16 1.20 11.17
C ARG A 54 0.17 0.77 9.71
N CYS A 55 -0.53 1.50 8.83
CA CYS A 55 -0.45 1.28 7.38
C CYS A 55 0.98 1.43 6.85
N ALA A 56 1.65 2.52 7.21
CA ALA A 56 3.02 2.79 6.80
C ALA A 56 3.99 1.70 7.29
N LYS A 57 3.85 1.30 8.56
CA LYS A 57 4.65 0.22 9.14
C LYS A 57 4.46 -1.11 8.41
N PHE A 58 3.21 -1.47 8.08
CA PHE A 58 2.94 -2.69 7.33
C PHE A 58 3.58 -2.67 5.93
N ILE A 59 3.50 -1.52 5.23
CA ILE A 59 4.16 -1.34 3.93
C ILE A 59 5.68 -1.41 4.05
N ASP A 60 6.27 -0.86 5.12
CA ASP A 60 7.69 -0.95 5.38
C ASP A 60 8.13 -2.42 5.57
N GLU A 61 7.38 -3.20 6.35
CA GLU A 61 7.62 -4.64 6.53
C GLU A 61 7.49 -5.43 5.21
N LEU A 62 6.53 -5.07 4.36
CA LEU A 62 6.40 -5.64 3.02
C LEU A 62 7.59 -5.29 2.12
N CYS A 63 8.10 -4.06 2.19
CA CYS A 63 9.27 -3.62 1.42
C CYS A 63 10.56 -4.36 1.81
N GLU A 64 10.66 -4.82 3.06
CA GLU A 64 11.79 -5.64 3.55
C GLU A 64 11.69 -7.11 3.17
N SER A 65 10.56 -7.55 2.62
CA SER A 65 10.38 -8.95 2.25
C SER A 65 11.16 -9.32 0.99
N GLU A 66 11.80 -10.49 1.03
CA GLU A 66 12.55 -11.06 -0.10
C GLU A 66 11.65 -11.75 -1.14
N ASN A 67 10.33 -11.75 -0.91
CA ASN A 67 9.37 -12.40 -1.81
C ASN A 67 9.08 -11.53 -3.05
N ASP A 68 9.43 -12.04 -4.22
CA ASP A 68 9.26 -11.37 -5.52
C ASP A 68 7.79 -11.02 -5.85
N LYS A 69 6.83 -11.79 -5.32
CA LYS A 69 5.40 -11.54 -5.51
C LYS A 69 4.88 -10.32 -4.75
N ILE A 70 5.61 -9.82 -3.76
CA ILE A 70 5.20 -8.62 -2.99
C ILE A 70 5.44 -7.34 -3.79
N GLY A 71 6.42 -7.33 -4.70
CA GLY A 71 6.74 -6.16 -5.49
C GLY A 71 5.54 -5.57 -6.25
N PRO A 72 4.84 -6.36 -7.08
CA PRO A 72 3.64 -5.90 -7.78
C PRO A 72 2.53 -5.37 -6.86
N LEU A 73 2.37 -5.96 -5.67
CA LEU A 73 1.36 -5.53 -4.69
C LEU A 73 1.70 -4.17 -4.10
N LEU A 74 2.97 -3.94 -3.76
CA LEU A 74 3.45 -2.63 -3.31
C LEU A 74 3.27 -1.57 -4.40
N ASP A 75 3.53 -1.93 -5.66
CA ASP A 75 3.37 -1.01 -6.79
C ASP A 75 1.90 -0.57 -6.94
N GLU A 76 0.96 -1.50 -6.78
CA GLU A 76 -0.47 -1.21 -6.77
C GLU A 76 -0.88 -0.25 -5.64
N ILE A 77 -0.43 -0.51 -4.40
CA ILE A 77 -0.71 0.38 -3.27
C ILE A 77 -0.18 1.78 -3.54
N PHE A 78 1.09 1.88 -3.97
CA PHE A 78 1.74 3.17 -4.18
C PHE A 78 1.10 3.97 -5.31
N LEU A 79 0.70 3.31 -6.40
CA LEU A 79 -0.02 3.97 -7.48
C LEU A 79 -1.41 4.42 -7.03
N GLY A 80 -2.14 3.58 -6.28
CA GLY A 80 -3.44 3.94 -5.70
C GLY A 80 -3.34 5.19 -4.83
N VAL A 81 -2.41 5.20 -3.87
CA VAL A 81 -2.19 6.36 -2.99
C VAL A 81 -1.68 7.58 -3.76
N TYR A 82 -0.80 7.39 -4.75
CA TYR A 82 -0.27 8.51 -5.54
C TYR A 82 -1.33 9.18 -6.43
N ASN A 83 -2.28 8.41 -6.97
CA ASN A 83 -3.35 8.93 -7.83
C ASN A 83 -4.38 9.79 -7.08
N THR A 84 -4.26 9.88 -5.76
CA THR A 84 -5.00 10.83 -4.93
C THR A 84 -4.45 12.26 -5.10
N SER A 85 -5.05 13.24 -4.41
CA SER A 85 -4.57 14.63 -4.49
C SER A 85 -3.12 14.81 -3.98
N THR A 86 -2.39 15.80 -4.53
CA THR A 86 -0.96 15.99 -4.24
C THR A 86 -0.63 16.11 -2.75
N HIS A 87 -1.44 16.85 -2.01
CA HIS A 87 -1.23 17.08 -0.57
C HIS A 87 -1.48 15.83 0.28
N ILE A 88 -2.30 14.89 -0.20
CA ILE A 88 -2.67 13.65 0.51
C ILE A 88 -1.52 12.65 0.43
N HIS A 89 -0.97 12.39 -0.76
CA HIS A 89 0.13 11.43 -0.89
C HIS A 89 1.43 11.94 -0.22
N GLU A 90 1.71 13.25 -0.19
CA GLU A 90 2.89 13.78 0.50
C GLU A 90 2.85 13.55 2.02
N LYS A 91 1.67 13.59 2.63
CA LYS A 91 1.51 13.27 4.06
C LYS A 91 1.87 11.81 4.32
N PHE A 92 1.31 10.90 3.51
CA PHE A 92 1.59 9.48 3.64
C PHE A 92 3.05 9.16 3.37
N PHE A 93 3.62 9.75 2.30
CA PHE A 93 5.01 9.59 1.93
C PHE A 93 5.95 9.90 3.09
N LYS A 94 5.65 10.91 3.93
CA LYS A 94 6.50 11.26 5.08
C LYS A 94 6.56 10.15 6.14
N LEU A 95 5.49 9.37 6.31
CA LEU A 95 5.39 8.29 7.30
C LEU A 95 6.23 7.05 6.93
N LEU A 96 6.49 6.85 5.63
CA LEU A 96 7.21 5.69 5.13
C LEU A 96 8.70 5.68 5.52
N SER A 97 9.28 4.49 5.67
CA SER A 97 10.73 4.30 5.75
C SER A 97 11.46 4.79 4.50
N LEU A 98 12.78 4.95 4.59
CA LEU A 98 13.60 5.32 3.42
C LEU A 98 13.50 4.28 2.29
N LEU A 99 13.37 2.99 2.63
CA LEU A 99 13.26 1.91 1.65
C LEU A 99 11.94 2.02 0.87
N ALA A 100 10.82 2.13 1.59
CA ALA A 100 9.51 2.28 0.98
C ALA A 100 9.39 3.58 0.17
N LYS A 101 9.95 4.71 0.66
CA LYS A 101 10.02 5.97 -0.10
C LYS A 101 10.70 5.80 -1.46
N LYS A 102 11.90 5.20 -1.47
CA LYS A 102 12.64 4.94 -2.71
C LYS A 102 11.86 4.06 -3.68
N ARG A 103 11.15 3.05 -3.15
CA ARG A 103 10.31 2.18 -3.96
C ARG A 103 9.14 2.95 -4.56
N MET A 104 8.39 3.70 -3.75
CA MET A 104 7.27 4.53 -4.21
C MET A 104 7.71 5.52 -5.31
N GLU A 105 8.85 6.20 -5.13
CA GLU A 105 9.42 7.09 -6.14
C GLU A 105 9.73 6.36 -7.46
N LEU A 106 10.32 5.16 -7.38
CA LEU A 106 10.60 4.33 -8.55
C LEU A 106 9.31 3.92 -9.26
N THR A 107 8.32 3.41 -8.53
CA THR A 107 7.01 3.00 -9.06
C THR A 107 6.35 4.16 -9.81
N ILE A 108 6.26 5.34 -9.18
CA ILE A 108 5.67 6.55 -9.78
C ILE A 108 6.47 7.00 -11.01
N SER A 109 7.81 6.98 -10.93
CA SER A 109 8.68 7.37 -12.05
C SER A 109 8.52 6.46 -13.26
N TYR A 110 8.37 5.13 -13.04
CA TYR A 110 8.13 4.19 -14.13
C TYR A 110 6.76 4.40 -14.75
N TRP A 111 5.72 4.54 -13.94
CA TRP A 111 4.35 4.77 -14.41
C TRP A 111 4.24 6.05 -15.25
N ARG A 112 4.74 7.19 -14.74
CA ARG A 112 4.76 8.46 -15.49
C ARG A 112 5.52 8.34 -16.82
N ARG A 113 6.58 7.54 -16.90
CA ARG A 113 7.32 7.33 -18.16
C ARG A 113 6.51 6.53 -19.17
N GLN A 114 5.71 5.57 -18.73
CA GLN A 114 4.84 4.80 -19.62
C GLN A 114 3.71 5.64 -20.21
N GLU A 115 3.12 6.55 -19.42
CA GLU A 115 2.09 7.47 -19.91
C GLU A 115 2.59 8.41 -21.01
N ASN A 116 3.87 8.82 -20.95
CA ASN A 116 4.48 9.72 -21.94
C ASN A 116 4.89 9.03 -23.25
N ILE A 117 4.75 7.70 -23.34
CA ILE A 117 5.10 6.91 -24.53
C ILE A 117 3.84 6.60 -25.37
N GLN A 118 2.63 6.77 -24.82
CA GLN A 118 1.34 6.57 -25.48
C GLN A 118 0.84 7.84 -26.16
#